data_AF-A0A321LSJ5-F1
#
_entry.id   AF-A0A321LSJ5-F1
#
_cell.length_a   1.000
_cell.length_b   1.000
_cell.length_c   1.000
_cell.angle_alpha   90.00
_cell.angle_beta   90.00
_cell.angle_gamma   90.00
#
_symmetry.space_group_name_H-M   'P 1'
#
loop_
_entity.id
_entity.type
_entity.pdbx_description
1 polymer ?
#
loop_
_entity_poly.entity_id
_entity_poly.type
_entity_poly.pdbx_seq_one_letter_code
_entity_poly.pdbx_strand_id
1 'polypeptide(L)'
;MGRYTPPFRNAKDLAKFGPRLEIEVGPPVLPNLKGLAADSNRVSRMPALIDTGASRTVLTPDAIQRVELPLIQYARMSRAGGMDDKVAVHVASIKFTNQKLAPIHVLEVFCCELPTQPVQCLIGRDILSQWLFVYNGKTGDWWVEEENAVIFIEPPDDIFG
;
A
#
# COMPACT_ATOMS: atom_id res chain seq x y z
N MET A 1 1.09 -14.59 13.86
CA MET A 1 0.28 -13.40 13.54
C MET A 1 1.02 -12.14 13.96
N GLY A 2 1.12 -11.17 13.06
CA GLY A 2 1.91 -9.95 13.25
C GLY A 2 1.03 -8.75 13.53
N ARG A 3 1.15 -8.16 14.73
CA ARG A 3 0.51 -6.88 15.07
C ARG A 3 1.53 -5.76 15.00
N TYR A 4 1.23 -4.67 14.29
CA TYR A 4 2.06 -3.47 14.29
C TYR A 4 1.45 -2.38 15.17
N THR A 5 2.29 -1.68 15.93
CA THR A 5 1.91 -0.47 16.66
C THR A 5 2.96 0.60 16.35
N PRO A 6 2.55 1.83 16.00
CA PRO A 6 3.50 2.89 15.65
C PRO A 6 4.46 3.21 16.82
N PRO A 7 5.74 3.46 16.52
CA PRO A 7 6.75 3.73 17.55
C PRO A 7 6.55 5.07 18.26
N PHE A 8 5.86 6.03 17.64
CA PHE A 8 5.57 7.35 18.21
C PHE A 8 4.07 7.59 18.32
N ARG A 9 3.56 7.57 19.55
CA ARG A 9 2.16 7.89 19.88
C ARG A 9 2.04 9.37 20.20
N ASN A 10 1.89 10.19 19.17
CA ASN A 10 1.49 11.58 19.37
C ASN A 10 0.06 11.77 18.89
N ALA A 11 -0.90 11.81 19.82
CA ALA A 11 -2.32 11.96 19.50
C ALA A 11 -2.62 13.23 18.66
N LYS A 12 -1.85 14.31 18.85
CA LYS A 12 -1.99 15.54 18.03
C LYS A 12 -1.49 15.33 16.60
N ASP A 13 -0.43 14.55 16.44
CA ASP A 13 0.12 14.20 15.13
C ASP A 13 -0.85 13.28 14.36
N LEU A 14 -1.41 12.28 15.04
CA LEU A 14 -2.43 11.39 14.47
C LEU A 14 -3.71 12.14 14.08
N ALA A 15 -4.20 13.06 14.92
CA ALA A 15 -5.38 13.85 14.61
C ALA A 15 -5.18 14.78 13.40
N LYS A 16 -3.95 15.23 13.17
CA LYS A 16 -3.61 16.17 12.09
C LYS A 16 -3.27 15.48 10.77
N PHE A 17 -2.54 14.37 10.83
CA PHE A 17 -1.96 13.73 9.66
C PHE A 17 -2.45 12.31 9.41
N GLY A 18 -3.21 11.73 10.35
CA GLY A 18 -3.68 10.37 10.24
C GLY A 18 -2.60 9.30 10.52
N PRO A 19 -3.02 8.02 10.48
CA PRO A 19 -2.17 6.87 10.77
C PRO A 19 -1.12 6.65 9.68
N ARG A 20 0.16 6.66 10.04
CA ARG A 20 1.28 6.55 9.10
C ARG A 20 2.26 5.45 9.44
N LEU A 21 2.80 4.78 8.42
CA LEU A 21 3.89 3.82 8.56
C LEU A 21 4.94 4.02 7.47
N GLU A 22 6.14 3.51 7.74
CA GLU A 22 7.23 3.46 6.77
C GLU A 22 7.10 2.20 5.91
N ILE A 23 7.13 2.38 4.60
CA ILE A 23 7.14 1.29 3.61
C ILE A 23 8.40 1.33 2.77
N GLU A 24 8.80 0.17 2.25
CA GLU A 24 9.77 0.04 1.16
C GLU A 24 8.98 -0.17 -0.14
N VAL A 25 9.18 0.71 -1.12
CA VAL A 25 8.57 0.61 -2.46
C VAL A 25 9.66 0.32 -3.48
N GLY A 26 9.38 -0.55 -4.45
CA GLY A 26 10.27 -0.81 -5.57
C GLY A 26 9.55 -1.42 -6.78
N PRO A 27 10.30 -1.81 -7.82
CA PRO A 27 9.75 -2.52 -8.98
C PRO A 27 9.00 -3.80 -8.57
N PRO A 28 8.06 -4.31 -9.40
CA PRO A 28 7.36 -5.56 -9.12
C PRO A 28 8.33 -6.71 -8.95
N VAL A 29 8.05 -7.58 -7.98
CA VAL A 29 8.80 -8.80 -7.73
C VAL A 29 7.99 -9.97 -8.25
N LEU A 30 8.57 -10.80 -9.13
CA LEU A 30 7.93 -12.00 -9.64
C LEU A 30 8.56 -13.22 -8.95
N PRO A 31 7.88 -13.85 -7.97
CA PRO A 31 8.49 -14.87 -7.09
C PRO A 31 9.04 -16.11 -7.84
N ASN A 32 8.54 -16.37 -9.05
CA ASN A 32 8.84 -17.58 -9.82
C ASN A 32 9.83 -17.36 -10.98
N LEU A 33 10.32 -16.13 -11.19
CA LEU A 33 11.34 -15.82 -12.19
C LEU A 33 12.71 -15.70 -11.51
N LYS A 34 13.38 -16.84 -11.31
CA LYS A 34 14.80 -16.89 -10.91
C LYS A 34 15.64 -16.21 -11.99
N GLY A 35 15.95 -14.93 -11.83
CA GLY A 35 16.79 -14.19 -12.77
C GLY A 35 16.65 -12.67 -12.72
N LEU A 36 15.51 -12.15 -12.28
CA LEU A 36 15.36 -10.74 -11.93
C LEU A 36 15.51 -10.61 -10.43
N ALA A 37 16.76 -10.65 -9.94
CA ALA A 37 17.03 -10.04 -8.65
C ALA A 37 16.51 -8.61 -8.74
N ALA A 38 15.51 -8.28 -7.91
CA ALA A 38 15.07 -6.89 -7.78
C ALA A 38 16.33 -6.08 -7.48
N ASP A 39 16.72 -5.23 -8.43
CA ASP A 39 17.91 -4.40 -8.28
C ASP A 39 17.69 -3.57 -7.01
N SER A 40 18.42 -3.91 -5.94
CA SER A 40 18.19 -3.33 -4.61
C SER A 40 18.37 -1.82 -4.60
N ASN A 41 19.04 -1.28 -5.64
CA ASN A 41 19.22 0.15 -5.86
C ASN A 41 17.92 0.88 -6.24
N ARG A 42 16.86 0.18 -6.63
CA ARG A 42 15.57 0.76 -7.03
C ARG A 42 14.48 0.59 -5.97
N VAL A 43 14.87 0.28 -4.74
CA VAL A 43 13.96 0.24 -3.58
C VAL A 43 14.18 1.50 -2.74
N SER A 44 13.10 2.17 -2.34
CA SER A 44 13.17 3.35 -1.49
C SER A 44 12.20 3.26 -0.32
N ARG A 45 12.68 3.68 0.86
CA ARG A 45 11.84 3.87 2.05
C ARG A 45 11.11 5.19 1.98
N MET A 46 9.83 5.17 2.32
CA MET A 46 9.01 6.37 2.34
C MET A 46 7.84 6.29 3.31
N PRO A 47 7.37 7.46 3.80
CA PRO A 47 6.19 7.54 4.65
C PRO A 47 4.92 7.31 3.83
N ALA A 48 4.07 6.43 4.35
CA ALA A 48 2.75 6.11 3.81
C ALA A 48 1.64 6.43 4.80
N LEU A 49 0.54 7.00 4.30
CA LEU A 49 -0.70 7.20 5.03
C LEU A 49 -1.63 5.99 4.84
N ILE A 50 -2.20 5.46 5.92
CA ILE A 50 -3.36 4.56 5.83
C ILE A 50 -4.60 5.42 5.61
N ASP A 51 -5.30 5.20 4.49
CA ASP A 51 -6.50 5.95 4.15
C ASP A 51 -7.65 5.03 3.75
N THR A 52 -8.57 4.83 4.70
CA THR A 52 -9.79 4.03 4.47
C THR A 52 -10.76 4.68 3.49
N GLY A 53 -10.63 6.00 3.22
CA GLY A 53 -11.44 6.74 2.26
C GLY A 53 -11.08 6.43 0.81
N ALA A 54 -9.83 6.08 0.53
CA ALA A 54 -9.37 5.76 -0.82
C ALA A 54 -9.62 4.30 -1.20
N SER A 55 -10.09 4.07 -2.43
CA SER A 55 -10.25 2.73 -2.98
C SER A 55 -8.94 2.16 -3.55
N ARG A 56 -8.00 3.01 -3.94
CA ARG A 56 -6.75 2.66 -4.61
C ARG A 56 -5.55 3.21 -3.86
N THR A 57 -4.44 2.51 -3.92
CA THR A 57 -3.15 2.96 -3.42
C THR A 57 -2.52 3.93 -4.41
N VAL A 58 -2.00 5.04 -3.88
CA VAL A 58 -1.45 6.16 -4.65
C VAL A 58 -0.01 6.41 -4.24
N LEU A 59 0.84 6.74 -5.22
CA LEU A 59 2.19 7.24 -5.03
C LEU A 59 2.33 8.63 -5.65
N THR A 60 3.16 9.48 -5.05
CA THR A 60 3.50 10.77 -5.66
C THR A 60 4.40 10.59 -6.88
N PRO A 61 4.41 11.53 -7.84
CA PRO A 61 5.32 11.49 -8.98
C PRO A 61 6.80 11.36 -8.56
N ASP A 62 7.22 12.07 -7.52
CA ASP A 62 8.57 11.97 -6.95
C ASP A 62 8.92 10.56 -6.46
N ALA A 63 7.96 9.86 -5.84
CA ALA A 63 8.15 8.49 -5.40
C ALA A 63 8.29 7.54 -6.60
N ILE A 64 7.42 7.67 -7.60
CA ILE A 64 7.48 6.90 -8.84
C ILE A 64 8.83 7.09 -9.53
N GLN A 65 9.30 8.33 -9.66
CA GLN A 65 10.55 8.66 -10.33
C GLN A 65 11.74 8.08 -9.58
N ARG A 66 11.77 8.19 -8.24
CA ARG A 66 12.89 7.72 -7.41
C ARG A 66 13.16 6.23 -7.53
N VAL A 67 12.11 5.42 -7.69
CA VAL A 67 12.21 3.96 -7.82
C VAL A 67 12.01 3.48 -9.26
N GLU A 68 11.85 4.42 -10.19
CA GLU A 68 11.70 4.23 -11.63
C GLU A 68 10.60 3.22 -11.99
N LEU A 69 9.39 3.38 -11.44
CA LEU A 69 8.33 2.38 -11.67
C LEU A 69 7.81 2.40 -13.11
N PRO A 70 7.61 1.23 -13.73
CA PRO A 70 7.12 1.16 -15.11
C PRO A 70 5.68 1.67 -15.21
N LEU A 71 5.43 2.56 -16.17
CA LEU A 71 4.09 2.96 -16.59
C LEU A 71 3.44 1.79 -17.34
N ILE A 72 2.24 1.39 -16.94
CA ILE A 72 1.49 0.31 -17.62
C ILE A 72 0.29 0.81 -18.40
N GLN A 73 -0.41 1.83 -17.90
CA GLN A 73 -1.58 2.40 -18.55
C GLN A 73 -1.92 3.78 -17.98
N TYR A 74 -2.93 4.42 -18.59
CA TYR A 74 -3.62 5.56 -18.00
C TYR A 74 -5.04 5.15 -17.63
N ALA A 75 -5.55 5.66 -16.52
CA ALA A 75 -6.90 5.42 -16.04
C ALA A 75 -7.58 6.71 -15.61
N ARG A 76 -8.91 6.66 -15.53
CA ARG A 76 -9.72 7.73 -14.96
C ARG A 76 -9.85 7.53 -13.46
N MET A 77 -9.70 8.59 -12.68
CA MET A 77 -9.74 8.52 -11.21
C MET A 77 -10.61 9.63 -10.62
N SER A 78 -11.52 9.27 -9.73
CA SER A 78 -12.24 10.23 -8.89
C SER A 78 -11.45 10.51 -7.63
N ARG A 79 -11.29 11.79 -7.28
CA ARG A 79 -10.59 12.23 -6.07
C ARG A 79 -11.38 13.30 -5.32
N ALA A 80 -10.92 13.62 -4.11
CA ALA A 80 -11.41 14.79 -3.40
C ALA A 80 -11.16 16.04 -4.27
N GLY A 81 -12.24 16.70 -4.69
CA GLY A 81 -12.20 17.91 -5.52
C GLY A 81 -12.42 17.70 -7.03
N GLY A 82 -12.69 16.48 -7.51
CA GLY A 82 -13.09 16.28 -8.91
C GLY A 82 -12.73 14.92 -9.51
N MET A 83 -12.73 14.88 -10.83
CA MET A 83 -12.38 13.70 -11.61
C MET A 83 -11.21 14.04 -12.53
N ASP A 84 -10.17 13.22 -12.47
CA ASP A 84 -9.03 13.32 -13.38
C ASP A 84 -9.20 12.26 -14.47
N ASP A 85 -9.28 12.69 -15.71
CA ASP A 85 -9.57 11.82 -16.86
C ASP A 85 -8.34 11.04 -17.34
N LYS A 86 -7.14 11.39 -16.87
CA LYS A 86 -5.88 10.76 -17.27
C LYS A 86 -4.86 10.74 -16.13
N VAL A 87 -4.93 9.68 -15.33
CA VAL A 87 -3.98 9.38 -14.25
C VAL A 87 -3.07 8.23 -14.67
N ALA A 88 -1.76 8.40 -14.50
CA ALA A 88 -0.79 7.35 -14.80
C ALA A 88 -0.90 6.21 -13.78
N VAL A 89 -0.92 4.97 -14.26
CA VAL A 89 -0.95 3.75 -13.45
C VAL A 89 0.36 3.00 -13.66
N HIS A 90 1.02 2.67 -12.57
CA HIS A 90 2.28 1.95 -12.54
C HIS A 90 2.12 0.62 -11.81
N VAL A 91 3.13 -0.23 -11.90
CA VAL A 91 3.21 -1.46 -11.10
C VAL A 91 4.35 -1.36 -10.10
N ALA A 92 4.09 -1.72 -8.85
CA ALA A 92 5.06 -1.69 -7.77
C ALA A 92 5.05 -2.98 -6.94
N SER A 93 6.12 -3.18 -6.18
CA SER A 93 6.12 -3.97 -4.96
C SER A 93 6.17 -3.06 -3.73
N ILE A 94 5.51 -3.47 -2.66
CA ILE A 94 5.47 -2.76 -1.38
C ILE A 94 5.80 -3.75 -0.27
N LYS A 95 6.76 -3.37 0.58
CA LYS A 95 7.12 -4.10 1.79
C LYS A 95 6.92 -3.21 3.01
N PHE A 96 6.36 -3.80 4.04
CA PHE A 96 6.05 -3.12 5.29
C PHE A 96 7.24 -3.25 6.24
N THR A 97 8.07 -2.20 6.29
CA THR A 97 9.31 -2.15 7.07
C THR A 97 9.03 -2.10 8.57
N ASN A 98 9.58 -3.06 9.33
CA ASN A 98 9.35 -3.21 10.77
C ASN A 98 7.95 -3.71 11.14
N GLN A 99 7.17 -4.18 10.15
CA GLN A 99 5.91 -4.87 10.39
C GLN A 99 6.06 -6.36 10.03
N LYS A 100 5.38 -7.21 10.81
CA LYS A 100 5.18 -8.63 10.46
C LYS A 100 3.97 -8.76 9.51
N LEU A 101 3.96 -7.94 8.45
CA LEU A 101 2.97 -7.97 7.37
C LEU A 101 3.65 -8.49 6.12
N ALA A 102 2.94 -9.29 5.33
CA ALA A 102 3.38 -9.85 4.08
C ALA A 102 3.63 -8.72 3.07
N PRO A 103 4.71 -8.81 2.28
CA PRO A 103 4.94 -7.89 1.19
C PRO A 103 3.88 -8.08 0.10
N ILE A 104 3.49 -6.97 -0.54
CA ILE A 104 2.73 -7.00 -1.79
C ILE A 104 3.74 -7.00 -2.94
N HIS A 105 3.83 -8.10 -3.67
CA HIS A 105 4.85 -8.25 -4.71
C HIS A 105 4.51 -7.57 -6.05
N VAL A 106 3.22 -7.49 -6.36
CA VAL A 106 2.70 -6.88 -7.59
C VAL A 106 1.40 -6.14 -7.26
N LEU A 107 1.40 -4.83 -7.46
CA LEU A 107 0.27 -3.95 -7.21
C LEU A 107 0.19 -2.86 -8.26
N GLU A 108 -1.01 -2.59 -8.76
CA GLU A 108 -1.28 -1.37 -9.52
C GLU A 108 -1.34 -0.17 -8.57
N VAL A 109 -0.52 0.84 -8.82
CA VAL A 109 -0.47 2.07 -8.04
C VAL A 109 -0.75 3.26 -8.95
N PHE A 110 -1.59 4.18 -8.47
CA PHE A 110 -1.94 5.39 -9.20
C PHE A 110 -0.93 6.50 -8.88
N CYS A 111 -0.51 7.25 -9.90
CA CYS A 111 0.45 8.35 -9.75
C CYS A 111 -0.29 9.68 -9.70
N CYS A 112 -0.35 10.30 -8.53
CA CYS A 112 -1.03 11.58 -8.30
C CYS A 112 -0.34 12.39 -7.20
N GLU A 113 -0.47 13.72 -7.29
CA GLU A 113 -0.09 14.60 -6.20
C GLU A 113 -0.96 14.36 -4.97
N LEU A 114 -0.33 14.24 -3.81
CA LEU A 114 -1.01 14.11 -2.52
C LEU A 114 -1.01 15.49 -1.85
N PRO A 115 -2.17 16.18 -1.77
CA PRO A 115 -2.22 17.51 -1.17
C PRO A 115 -1.87 17.44 0.32
N THR A 116 -1.12 18.44 0.78
CA THR A 116 -1.02 18.89 2.18
C THR A 116 -0.48 17.90 3.22
N GLN A 117 0.13 16.77 2.83
CA GLN A 117 0.73 15.82 3.78
C GLN A 117 2.19 15.48 3.44
N PRO A 118 3.08 15.29 4.44
CA PRO A 118 4.45 14.85 4.23
C PRO A 118 4.52 13.33 3.98
N VAL A 119 3.64 12.80 3.14
CA VAL A 119 3.62 11.39 2.75
C VAL A 119 3.85 11.28 1.26
N GLN A 120 4.46 10.17 0.85
CA GLN A 120 4.75 9.89 -0.55
C GLN A 120 3.90 8.74 -1.08
N CYS A 121 3.18 8.07 -0.18
CA CYS A 121 2.25 7.00 -0.47
C CYS A 121 0.96 7.17 0.34
N LEU A 122 -0.15 6.80 -0.27
CA LEU A 122 -1.42 6.61 0.38
C LEU A 122 -1.83 5.15 0.15
N ILE A 123 -2.00 4.39 1.23
CA ILE A 123 -2.42 2.99 1.24
C ILE A 123 -3.95 2.97 1.29
N GLY A 124 -4.55 2.56 0.17
CA GLY A 124 -6.00 2.48 0.02
C GLY A 124 -6.56 1.11 0.35
N ARG A 125 -7.88 0.95 0.17
CA ARG A 125 -8.60 -0.30 0.48
C ARG A 125 -8.18 -1.51 -0.37
N ASP A 126 -7.55 -1.31 -1.52
CA ASP A 126 -6.96 -2.39 -2.30
C ASP A 126 -5.91 -3.19 -1.51
N ILE A 127 -5.07 -2.52 -0.73
CA ILE A 127 -4.18 -3.18 0.23
C ILE A 127 -4.89 -3.45 1.56
N LEU A 128 -5.60 -2.45 2.13
CA LEU A 128 -6.18 -2.57 3.48
C LEU A 128 -7.20 -3.70 3.60
N SER A 129 -7.82 -4.13 2.49
CA SER A 129 -8.73 -5.29 2.47
C SER A 129 -8.08 -6.61 2.89
N GLN A 130 -6.75 -6.66 3.00
CA GLN A 130 -5.99 -7.82 3.47
C GLN A 130 -5.73 -7.78 4.99
N TRP A 131 -6.09 -6.68 5.67
CA TRP A 131 -5.75 -6.46 7.07
C TRP A 131 -6.98 -6.09 7.89
N LEU A 132 -6.93 -6.46 9.17
CA LEU A 132 -7.73 -5.78 10.18
C LEU A 132 -7.02 -4.48 10.57
N PHE A 133 -7.62 -3.34 10.22
CA PHE A 133 -7.20 -2.02 10.68
C PHE A 133 -8.08 -1.55 11.84
N VAL A 134 -7.46 -1.20 12.96
CA VAL A 134 -8.16 -0.65 14.13
C VAL A 134 -7.63 0.75 14.44
N TYR A 135 -8.56 1.69 14.62
CA TYR A 135 -8.29 3.06 15.02
C TYR A 135 -9.15 3.43 16.23
N ASN A 136 -8.50 3.83 17.32
CA ASN A 136 -9.15 4.34 18.52
C ASN A 136 -9.02 5.87 18.55
N GLY A 137 -10.07 6.57 18.11
CA GLY A 137 -10.08 8.03 18.09
C GLY A 137 -10.04 8.69 19.48
N LYS A 138 -10.36 7.97 20.56
CA LYS A 138 -10.29 8.50 21.92
C LYS A 138 -8.86 8.53 22.46
N THR A 139 -8.11 7.45 22.26
CA THR A 139 -6.74 7.34 22.77
C THR A 139 -5.70 7.77 21.73
N GLY A 140 -6.08 7.85 20.46
CA GLY A 140 -5.15 8.04 19.36
C GLY A 140 -4.25 6.81 19.13
N ASP A 141 -4.71 5.63 19.51
CA ASP A 141 -4.02 4.38 19.19
C ASP A 141 -4.55 3.82 17.87
N TRP A 142 -3.68 3.21 17.10
CA TRP A 142 -4.08 2.43 15.94
C TRP A 142 -3.12 1.27 15.71
N TRP A 143 -3.60 0.22 15.05
CA TRP A 143 -2.79 -0.91 14.63
C TRP A 143 -3.37 -1.57 13.38
N VAL A 144 -2.52 -2.32 12.70
CA VAL A 144 -2.90 -3.26 11.64
C VAL A 144 -2.41 -4.64 12.01
N GLU A 145 -3.18 -5.64 11.61
CA GLU A 145 -2.80 -7.05 11.65
C GLU A 145 -3.33 -7.76 10.41
N GLU A 146 -2.60 -8.75 9.93
CA GLU A 146 -3.10 -9.58 8.82
C GLU A 146 -4.27 -10.41 9.31
N GLU A 147 -5.39 -10.30 8.61
CA GLU A 147 -6.45 -11.27 8.73
C GLU A 147 -6.09 -12.42 7.79
N ASN A 148 -6.02 -13.66 8.29
CA ASN A 148 -5.61 -14.82 7.48
C ASN A 148 -6.38 -14.79 6.16
N ALA A 149 -5.67 -14.54 5.05
CA ALA A 149 -6.19 -14.77 3.73
C ALA A 149 -6.76 -16.19 3.74
N VAL A 150 -8.05 -16.31 3.45
CA VAL A 150 -8.80 -17.55 3.43
C VAL A 150 -7.91 -18.66 2.86
N ILE A 151 -7.65 -19.67 3.69
CA ILE A 151 -7.07 -20.95 3.29
C ILE A 151 -7.81 -21.35 2.01
N PHE A 152 -7.07 -21.59 0.92
CA PHE A 152 -7.60 -22.17 -0.31
C PHE A 152 -8.72 -23.16 0.04
N ILE A 153 -9.97 -22.83 -0.29
CA ILE A 153 -11.03 -23.82 -0.29
C ILE A 153 -10.73 -24.69 -1.50
N GLU A 154 -10.27 -25.93 -1.27
CA GLU A 154 -10.13 -26.91 -2.33
C GLU A 154 -11.47 -27.00 -3.08
N PRO A 155 -11.47 -26.98 -4.43
CA PRO A 155 -12.69 -27.20 -5.17
C PRO A 155 -13.27 -28.57 -4.77
N PRO A 156 -14.61 -28.73 -4.69
CA PRO A 156 -15.22 -30.00 -4.35
C PRO A 156 -14.74 -31.10 -5.30
N ASP A 157 -14.22 -32.19 -4.73
CA ASP A 157 -13.84 -33.41 -5.44
C ASP A 157 -15.08 -34.16 -5.96
N ASP A 158 -15.93 -33.56 -6.80
CA ASP A 158 -17.16 -34.23 -7.27
C ASP A 158 -17.66 -33.74 -8.64
N ILE A 159 -16.76 -33.51 -9.61
CA ILE A 159 -17.16 -33.34 -11.04
C ILE A 159 -16.42 -34.28 -11.98
N PHE A 160 -16.02 -35.46 -11.49
CA PHE A 160 -15.69 -36.61 -12.34
C PHE A 160 -16.15 -37.91 -11.65
N GLY A 161 -17.47 -38.10 -11.61
CA GLY A 161 -18.14 -39.36 -11.31
C GLY A 161 -19.17 -39.64 -12.39
#